data_AF-A0A395H497-F1
#
_entry.id   AF-A0A395H497-F1
#
_cell.length_a   1.000
_cell.length_b   1.000
_cell.length_c   1.000
_cell.angle_alpha   90.00
_cell.angle_beta   90.00
_cell.angle_gamma   90.00
#
_symmetry.space_group_name_H-M   'P 1'
#
loop_
_entity.id
_entity.type
_entity.pdbx_description
1 polymer ?
#
loop_
_entity_poly.entity_id
_entity_poly.type
_entity_poly.pdbx_seq_one_letter_code
_entity_poly.pdbx_strand_id
1 'polypeptide(L)'
;MASVYSLVKAIAVTQGYHSILFLFGHRTMDQFQESPEHAARRTAVRNIWKSVLGLNHVTFQPMENNIPDPDPELLEIEFPPYDPQDDFPEETVYWAEGVSRYVEEYIHGIIVIGLTDDRDLPSDPSSEELWNVVGADIRWFSTAISHIPNQPSFKCMMASNIDGDGRPTRWELECICKSMEKLLNRRVHAKHLVTPVMILSYMGPRQVRILLAHFDGTDLVIRKSQFYDLWTENVEALRLLVRRWCASESGDTFHRPSLGHDRAHGWH
;
A
#
# COMPACT_ATOMS: atom_id res chain seq x y z
N MET A 1 -13.64 2.55 14.17
CA MET A 1 -12.86 3.04 15.34
C MET A 1 -12.01 1.96 16.03
N ALA A 2 -12.48 0.73 16.31
CA ALA A 2 -11.66 -0.30 16.99
C ALA A 2 -10.48 -0.87 16.15
N SER A 3 -10.56 -0.81 14.82
CA SER A 3 -9.52 -1.26 13.88
C SER A 3 -8.27 -0.36 13.90
N VAL A 4 -8.49 0.96 13.84
CA VAL A 4 -7.44 2.00 13.90
C VAL A 4 -6.64 1.92 15.21
N TYR A 5 -7.31 1.67 16.33
CA TYR A 5 -6.65 1.52 17.64
C TYR A 5 -5.69 0.32 17.72
N SER A 6 -5.95 -0.76 16.98
CA SER A 6 -5.09 -1.95 17.00
C SER A 6 -3.85 -1.74 16.13
N LEU A 7 -4.00 -1.04 15.00
CA LEU A 7 -2.90 -0.64 14.12
C LEU A 7 -1.95 0.34 14.83
N VAL A 8 -2.48 1.36 15.50
CA VAL A 8 -1.69 2.33 16.29
C VAL A 8 -0.91 1.64 17.42
N LYS A 9 -1.50 0.61 18.04
CA LYS A 9 -0.85 -0.15 19.12
C LYS A 9 0.25 -1.08 18.60
N ALA A 10 0.06 -1.71 17.43
CA ALA A 10 1.08 -2.52 16.78
C ALA A 10 2.32 -1.68 16.40
N ILE A 11 2.11 -0.46 15.89
CA ILE A 11 3.17 0.50 15.54
C ILE A 11 4.00 0.94 16.76
N ALA A 12 3.35 1.18 17.91
CA ALA A 12 4.06 1.58 19.13
C ALA A 12 4.96 0.47 19.71
N VAL A 13 4.61 -0.80 19.48
CA VAL A 13 5.34 -1.96 20.02
C VAL A 13 6.54 -2.34 19.13
N THR A 14 6.46 -2.17 17.82
CA THR A 14 7.53 -2.61 16.90
C THR A 14 8.74 -1.66 16.84
N GLN A 15 8.59 -0.41 17.27
CA GLN A 15 9.56 0.64 16.97
C GLN A 15 10.34 1.16 18.18
N GLY A 16 10.00 0.82 19.43
CA GLY A 16 10.74 1.30 20.61
C GLY A 16 10.81 2.82 20.78
N TYR A 17 10.15 3.60 19.92
CA TYR A 17 10.12 5.05 19.95
C TYR A 17 8.90 5.51 20.75
N HIS A 18 9.16 6.03 21.96
CA HIS A 18 8.17 6.76 22.76
C HIS A 18 7.61 8.02 22.07
N SER A 19 8.12 8.39 20.90
CA SER A 19 7.82 9.65 20.21
C SER A 19 6.68 9.58 19.17
N ILE A 20 6.13 8.40 18.85
CA ILE A 20 4.99 8.30 17.89
C ILE A 20 3.68 8.85 18.48
N LEU A 21 3.58 8.97 19.81
CA LEU A 21 2.48 9.67 20.47
C LEU A 21 2.37 11.15 20.12
N PHE A 22 3.42 11.77 19.55
CA PHE A 22 3.38 13.19 19.17
C PHE A 22 2.70 13.48 17.83
N LEU A 23 2.45 12.48 16.98
CA LEU A 23 1.77 12.68 15.68
C LEU A 23 0.25 12.80 15.79
N PHE A 24 -0.33 12.41 16.93
CA PHE A 24 -1.76 12.58 17.21
C PHE A 24 -1.89 13.69 18.25
N GLY A 25 -2.22 14.90 17.78
CA GLY A 25 -2.22 16.13 18.57
C GLY A 25 -2.77 15.99 19.99
N HIS A 26 -2.14 16.70 20.92
CA HIS A 26 -2.45 16.81 22.35
C HIS A 26 -3.95 16.60 22.68
N ARG A 27 -4.32 15.37 22.99
CA ARG A 27 -5.32 15.07 24.03
C ARG A 27 -4.65 14.19 25.06
N THR A 28 -4.53 14.73 26.26
CA THR A 28 -4.04 14.05 27.45
C THR A 28 -4.74 12.71 27.61
N MET A 29 -3.93 11.67 27.78
CA MET A 29 -4.30 10.26 27.81
C MET A 29 -4.89 9.81 29.15
N ASP A 30 -5.61 10.70 29.85
CA ASP A 30 -6.24 10.36 31.13
C ASP A 30 -7.76 10.37 31.01
N GLN A 31 -8.34 9.20 31.29
CA GLN A 31 -9.77 8.92 31.49
C GLN A 31 -10.67 8.81 30.26
N PHE A 32 -10.29 8.04 29.24
CA PHE A 32 -11.31 7.41 28.38
C PHE A 32 -11.62 6.00 28.90
N GLN A 33 -12.61 5.89 29.78
CA GLN A 33 -13.19 4.61 30.17
C GLN A 33 -13.91 4.07 28.93
N GLU A 34 -13.30 3.08 28.29
CA GLU A 34 -13.82 2.51 27.06
C GLU A 34 -15.20 1.93 27.29
N SER A 35 -16.16 2.25 26.42
CA SER A 35 -17.52 1.77 26.59
C SER A 35 -17.55 0.24 26.54
N PRO A 36 -18.41 -0.42 27.35
CA PRO A 36 -18.56 -1.88 27.33
C PRO A 36 -18.84 -2.44 25.93
N GLU A 37 -19.51 -1.66 25.08
CA GLU A 37 -19.77 -2.01 23.68
C GLU A 37 -18.49 -2.03 22.82
N HIS A 38 -17.58 -1.08 23.03
CA HIS A 38 -16.28 -1.07 22.35
C HIS A 38 -15.36 -2.20 22.85
N ALA A 39 -15.36 -2.47 24.16
CA ALA A 39 -14.64 -3.60 24.74
C ALA A 39 -15.18 -4.95 24.24
N ALA A 40 -16.51 -5.09 24.12
CA ALA A 40 -17.17 -6.27 23.56
C ALA A 40 -16.88 -6.43 22.07
N ARG A 41 -16.92 -5.34 21.29
CA ARG A 41 -16.52 -5.35 19.87
C ARG A 41 -15.07 -5.75 19.69
N ARG A 42 -14.12 -5.24 20.49
CA ARG A 42 -12.72 -5.70 20.45
C ARG A 42 -12.60 -7.16 20.83
N THR A 43 -13.33 -7.64 21.83
CA THR A 43 -13.27 -9.05 22.25
C THR A 43 -13.84 -9.98 21.19
N ALA A 44 -14.94 -9.59 20.54
CA ALA A 44 -15.52 -10.29 19.40
C ALA A 44 -14.56 -10.30 18.21
N VAL A 45 -13.98 -9.16 17.86
CA VAL A 45 -12.95 -9.01 16.83
C VAL A 45 -11.75 -9.92 17.17
N ARG A 46 -11.21 -9.87 18.39
CA ARG A 46 -10.08 -10.71 18.85
C ARG A 46 -10.38 -12.20 18.82
N ASN A 47 -11.62 -12.60 19.10
CA ASN A 47 -12.06 -14.01 19.02
C ASN A 47 -12.27 -14.46 17.57
N ILE A 48 -12.77 -13.59 16.70
CA ILE A 48 -12.78 -13.79 15.24
C ILE A 48 -11.33 -13.95 14.75
N TRP A 49 -10.40 -13.10 15.21
CA TRP A 49 -8.99 -13.15 14.82
C TRP A 49 -8.24 -14.41 15.26
N LYS A 50 -8.56 -14.99 16.44
CA LYS A 50 -8.00 -16.29 16.82
C LYS A 50 -8.36 -17.42 15.84
N SER A 51 -9.45 -17.28 15.08
CA SER A 51 -9.85 -18.21 14.03
C SER A 51 -9.30 -17.87 12.63
N VAL A 52 -8.58 -16.75 12.49
CA VAL A 52 -8.03 -16.20 11.22
C VAL A 52 -6.61 -16.68 10.93
N LEU A 53 -5.95 -17.40 11.85
CA LEU A 53 -4.63 -18.03 11.65
C LEU A 53 -4.57 -18.99 10.43
N GLY A 54 -5.70 -19.29 9.79
CA GLY A 54 -5.81 -20.08 8.56
C GLY A 54 -6.04 -19.28 7.27
N LEU A 55 -5.99 -17.94 7.29
CA LEU A 55 -6.00 -17.17 6.04
C LEU A 55 -4.71 -17.43 5.27
N ASN A 56 -4.84 -18.19 4.17
CA ASN A 56 -3.78 -18.33 3.17
C ASN A 56 -3.33 -16.94 2.74
N HIS A 57 -2.02 -16.70 2.75
CA HIS A 57 -1.40 -15.39 2.50
C HIS A 57 -2.11 -14.63 1.37
N VAL A 58 -2.72 -13.49 1.70
CA VAL A 58 -3.25 -12.59 0.67
C VAL A 58 -2.06 -12.06 -0.12
N THR A 59 -2.08 -12.24 -1.44
CA THR A 59 -0.97 -11.87 -2.32
C THR A 59 -1.46 -11.19 -3.59
N PHE A 60 -0.60 -10.34 -4.14
CA PHE A 60 -0.74 -9.82 -5.49
C PHE A 60 -0.08 -10.81 -6.45
N GLN A 61 -0.90 -11.49 -7.27
CA GLN A 61 -0.43 -12.40 -8.30
C GLN A 61 0.01 -11.58 -9.52
N PRO A 62 1.31 -11.56 -9.86
CA PRO A 62 1.81 -10.78 -10.98
C PRO A 62 1.13 -11.20 -12.28
N MET A 63 0.91 -10.23 -13.18
CA MET A 63 0.32 -10.49 -14.48
C MET A 63 1.16 -11.50 -15.28
N GLU A 64 0.53 -12.53 -15.83
CA GLU A 64 1.22 -13.61 -16.55
C GLU A 64 1.54 -13.28 -18.02
N ASN A 65 0.89 -12.24 -18.56
CA ASN A 65 1.05 -11.83 -19.96
C ASN A 65 2.49 -11.39 -20.26
N ASN A 66 2.91 -11.61 -21.52
CA ASN A 66 4.15 -11.04 -22.01
C ASN A 66 3.97 -9.53 -22.19
N ILE A 67 4.62 -8.75 -21.34
CA ILE A 67 4.53 -7.29 -21.37
C ILE A 67 5.51 -6.81 -22.46
N PRO A 68 5.03 -6.16 -23.53
CA PRO A 68 5.88 -5.59 -24.55
C PRO A 68 6.69 -4.45 -23.99
N ASP A 69 7.74 -4.06 -24.70
CA ASP A 69 8.56 -2.91 -24.32
C ASP A 69 7.76 -1.61 -24.35
N PRO A 70 8.19 -0.58 -23.60
CA PRO A 70 7.61 0.74 -23.74
C PRO A 70 7.73 1.19 -25.22
N ASP A 71 6.58 1.44 -25.84
CA ASP A 71 6.49 1.85 -27.24
C ASP A 71 6.44 3.38 -27.33
N PRO A 72 7.45 4.04 -27.93
CA PRO A 72 7.46 5.49 -28.07
C PRO A 72 6.26 6.06 -28.82
N GLU A 73 5.57 5.28 -29.66
CA GLU A 73 4.36 5.73 -30.35
C GLU A 73 3.11 5.75 -29.45
N LEU A 74 3.13 5.00 -28.34
CA LEU A 74 2.04 4.91 -27.38
C LEU A 74 2.28 5.75 -26.11
N LEU A 75 3.51 6.19 -25.87
CA LEU A 75 3.88 7.01 -24.72
C LEU A 75 3.80 8.50 -25.04
N GLU A 76 3.20 9.28 -24.15
CA GLU A 76 3.18 10.75 -24.27
C GLU A 76 4.48 11.40 -23.76
N ILE A 77 5.33 10.65 -23.07
CA ILE A 77 6.58 11.14 -22.45
C ILE A 77 7.77 10.22 -22.76
N GLU A 78 8.95 10.81 -22.89
CA GLU A 78 10.21 10.08 -22.93
C GLU A 78 10.65 9.68 -21.52
N PHE A 79 11.53 8.67 -21.43
CA PHE A 79 12.15 8.33 -20.15
C PHE A 79 12.94 9.55 -19.65
N PRO A 80 12.71 10.03 -18.42
CA PRO A 80 13.26 11.30 -17.99
C PRO A 80 14.80 11.26 -18.01
N PRO A 81 15.51 12.30 -18.46
CA PRO A 81 16.97 12.32 -18.44
C PRO A 81 17.49 12.51 -17.00
N TYR A 82 18.55 11.82 -16.60
CA TYR A 82 19.18 12.00 -15.28
C TYR A 82 20.52 12.73 -15.41
N ASP A 83 20.67 13.86 -14.71
CA ASP A 83 21.96 14.52 -14.53
C ASP A 83 22.33 14.59 -13.04
N PRO A 84 23.34 13.84 -12.57
CA PRO A 84 23.81 13.92 -11.18
C PRO A 84 24.50 15.25 -10.84
N GLN A 85 24.86 16.07 -11.83
CA GLN A 85 25.44 17.40 -11.64
C GLN A 85 24.37 18.51 -11.56
N ASP A 86 23.10 18.22 -11.81
CA ASP A 86 22.01 19.18 -11.58
C ASP A 86 21.85 19.42 -10.06
N ASP A 87 22.29 20.61 -9.63
CA ASP A 87 22.51 21.01 -8.24
C ASP A 87 21.20 21.41 -7.52
N PHE A 88 20.13 20.61 -7.69
CA PHE A 88 18.82 20.82 -7.06
C PHE A 88 18.55 19.76 -5.97
N PRO A 89 19.23 19.83 -4.80
CA PRO A 89 19.06 18.86 -3.71
C PRO A 89 17.66 18.90 -3.05
N GLU A 90 16.90 19.99 -3.22
CA GLU A 90 15.52 20.12 -2.74
C GLU A 90 14.50 19.41 -3.67
N GLU A 91 14.95 18.86 -4.81
CA GLU A 91 14.11 18.36 -5.90
C GLU A 91 14.17 16.84 -6.14
N THR A 92 14.83 16.07 -5.26
CA THR A 92 14.98 14.61 -5.47
C THR A 92 13.65 13.86 -5.53
N VAL A 93 12.59 14.43 -4.94
CA VAL A 93 11.23 13.91 -5.08
C VAL A 93 10.69 14.04 -6.51
N TYR A 94 11.10 15.07 -7.28
CA TYR A 94 10.71 15.24 -8.68
C TYR A 94 11.40 14.22 -9.58
N TRP A 95 12.62 13.79 -9.23
CA TRP A 95 13.26 12.67 -9.93
C TRP A 95 12.50 11.36 -9.73
N ALA A 96 12.08 11.09 -8.49
CA ALA A 96 11.22 9.96 -8.17
C ALA A 96 9.84 10.06 -8.86
N GLU A 97 9.25 11.26 -8.90
CA GLU A 97 7.98 11.53 -9.57
C GLU A 97 8.08 11.34 -11.09
N GLY A 98 9.12 11.87 -11.74
CA GLY A 98 9.30 11.74 -13.19
C GLY A 98 9.38 10.27 -13.62
N VAL A 99 10.06 9.44 -12.84
CA VAL A 99 10.10 7.98 -13.07
C VAL A 99 8.74 7.33 -12.80
N SER A 100 8.02 7.74 -11.75
CA SER A 100 6.64 7.27 -11.50
C SER A 100 5.72 7.57 -12.68
N ARG A 101 5.73 8.81 -13.18
CA ARG A 101 4.92 9.23 -14.32
C ARG A 101 5.21 8.42 -15.58
N TYR A 102 6.48 8.11 -15.84
CA TYR A 102 6.84 7.23 -16.95
C TYR A 102 6.23 5.83 -16.80
N VAL A 103 6.23 5.27 -15.59
CA VAL A 103 5.58 3.97 -15.34
C VAL A 103 4.07 4.06 -15.48
N GLU A 104 3.44 5.16 -15.07
CA GLU A 104 2.00 5.40 -15.25
C GLU A 104 1.61 5.43 -16.73
N GLU A 105 2.36 6.18 -17.55
CA GLU A 105 2.17 6.22 -19.01
C GLU A 105 2.41 4.86 -19.67
N TYR A 106 3.39 4.11 -19.18
CA TYR A 106 3.60 2.74 -19.65
C TYR A 106 2.42 1.82 -19.32
N ILE A 107 1.83 1.92 -18.12
CA ILE A 107 0.60 1.19 -17.77
C ILE A 107 -0.56 1.61 -18.68
N HIS A 108 -0.69 2.91 -18.96
CA HIS A 108 -1.70 3.41 -19.91
C HIS A 108 -1.52 2.78 -21.29
N GLY A 109 -0.30 2.75 -21.83
CA GLY A 109 -0.01 2.08 -23.10
C GLY A 109 -0.41 0.60 -23.11
N ILE A 110 -0.15 -0.13 -22.02
CA ILE A 110 -0.53 -1.54 -21.86
C ILE A 110 -2.05 -1.74 -21.82
N ILE A 111 -2.80 -0.80 -21.24
CA ILE A 111 -4.27 -0.79 -21.26
C ILE A 111 -4.78 -0.52 -22.68
N VAL A 112 -4.21 0.48 -23.37
CA VAL A 112 -4.60 0.88 -24.74
C VAL A 112 -4.50 -0.30 -25.72
N ILE A 113 -3.48 -1.13 -25.58
CA ILE A 113 -3.30 -2.33 -26.43
C ILE A 113 -4.10 -3.56 -25.95
N GLY A 114 -4.91 -3.42 -24.90
CA GLY A 114 -5.83 -4.44 -24.41
C GLY A 114 -5.19 -5.59 -23.64
N LEU A 115 -3.99 -5.40 -23.06
CA LEU A 115 -3.31 -6.44 -22.27
C LEU A 115 -3.79 -6.51 -20.80
N THR A 116 -4.44 -5.47 -20.29
CA THR A 116 -5.08 -5.44 -18.97
C THR A 116 -6.37 -4.61 -19.00
N ASP A 117 -7.10 -4.58 -17.90
CA ASP A 117 -8.41 -3.92 -17.73
C ASP A 117 -8.26 -2.50 -17.14
N ASP A 118 -9.19 -1.60 -17.50
CA ASP A 118 -9.32 -0.22 -16.98
C ASP A 118 -9.29 -0.14 -15.44
N ARG A 119 -9.65 -1.21 -14.72
CA ARG A 119 -9.54 -1.27 -13.26
C ARG A 119 -8.11 -1.07 -12.72
N ASP A 120 -7.09 -1.35 -13.54
CA ASP A 120 -5.69 -1.19 -13.18
C ASP A 120 -5.15 0.20 -13.55
N LEU A 121 -5.98 1.07 -14.12
CA LEU A 121 -5.63 2.45 -14.46
C LEU A 121 -5.20 3.22 -13.20
N PRO A 122 -3.98 3.79 -13.20
CA PRO A 122 -3.56 4.73 -12.18
C PRO A 122 -4.56 5.89 -12.07
N SER A 123 -5.03 6.16 -10.86
CA SER A 123 -5.94 7.27 -10.56
C SER A 123 -5.22 8.35 -9.75
N ASP A 124 -5.65 9.60 -9.92
CA ASP A 124 -5.13 10.76 -9.18
C ASP A 124 -5.39 10.60 -7.66
N PRO A 125 -4.33 10.62 -6.82
CA PRO A 125 -4.44 10.51 -5.37
C PRO A 125 -4.80 11.82 -4.65
N SER A 126 -4.99 12.95 -5.36
CA SER A 126 -5.25 14.27 -4.78
C SER A 126 -6.44 14.28 -3.80
N SER A 127 -7.49 13.53 -4.11
CA SER A 127 -8.68 13.37 -3.26
C SER A 127 -8.46 12.51 -2.01
N GLU A 128 -7.34 11.77 -1.96
CA GLU A 128 -7.04 10.81 -0.90
C GLU A 128 -6.08 11.36 0.16
N GLU A 129 -5.58 12.59 0.11
CA GLU A 129 -4.71 13.12 1.17
C GLU A 129 -3.51 12.20 1.53
N LEU A 130 -3.00 11.42 0.56
CA LEU A 130 -1.85 10.53 0.73
C LEU A 130 -0.53 11.26 0.50
N TRP A 131 -0.25 12.24 1.35
CA TRP A 131 0.97 13.03 1.31
C TRP A 131 1.38 13.44 2.72
N ASN A 132 2.66 13.78 2.89
CA ASN A 132 3.18 14.38 4.11
C ASN A 132 4.10 15.55 3.77
N VAL A 133 3.66 16.74 4.20
CA VAL A 133 4.37 18.00 4.01
C VAL A 133 4.78 18.53 5.37
N VAL A 134 6.08 18.83 5.51
CA VAL A 134 6.64 19.43 6.72
C VAL A 134 7.16 20.82 6.33
N GLY A 135 6.37 21.86 6.61
CA GLY A 135 6.69 23.22 6.16
C GLY A 135 6.44 23.38 4.66
N ALA A 136 7.46 23.76 3.90
CA ALA A 136 7.42 23.79 2.43
C ALA A 136 7.94 22.49 1.79
N ASP A 137 8.54 21.58 2.58
CA ASP A 137 9.18 20.38 2.06
C ASP A 137 8.19 19.22 1.97
N ILE A 138 7.97 18.73 0.75
CA ILE A 138 7.27 17.45 0.54
C ILE A 138 8.25 16.33 0.88
N ARG A 139 7.98 15.59 1.97
CA ARG A 139 8.79 14.44 2.38
C ARG A 139 8.46 13.21 1.55
N TRP A 140 7.17 13.03 1.31
CA TRP A 140 6.64 12.02 0.40
C TRP A 140 5.22 12.39 -0.04
N PHE A 141 4.83 11.90 -1.20
CA PHE A 141 3.45 11.94 -1.67
C PHE A 141 3.14 10.74 -2.55
N SER A 142 1.87 10.38 -2.59
CA SER A 142 1.35 9.43 -3.58
C SER A 142 1.28 10.11 -4.93
N THR A 143 1.82 9.48 -5.96
CA THR A 143 1.74 9.94 -7.36
C THR A 143 0.55 9.31 -8.08
N ALA A 144 0.26 8.05 -7.77
CA ALA A 144 -0.86 7.30 -8.33
C ALA A 144 -1.45 6.31 -7.33
N ILE A 145 -2.75 6.03 -7.46
CA ILE A 145 -3.43 4.99 -6.68
C ILE A 145 -4.29 4.10 -7.56
N SER A 146 -4.54 2.87 -7.11
CA SER A 146 -5.60 2.03 -7.65
C SER A 146 -6.26 1.26 -6.52
N HIS A 147 -7.59 1.20 -6.54
CA HIS A 147 -8.38 0.37 -5.64
C HIS A 147 -9.60 -0.17 -6.39
N ILE A 148 -9.85 -1.47 -6.29
CA ILE A 148 -10.98 -2.10 -6.98
C ILE A 148 -12.25 -1.92 -6.14
N PRO A 149 -13.35 -1.42 -6.72
CA PRO A 149 -14.63 -1.35 -6.01
C PRO A 149 -15.01 -2.72 -5.43
N ASN A 150 -15.25 -2.75 -4.11
CA ASN A 150 -15.60 -3.95 -3.34
C ASN A 150 -14.47 -4.95 -3.03
N GLN A 151 -13.20 -4.63 -3.31
CA GLN A 151 -12.06 -5.40 -2.79
C GLN A 151 -11.26 -4.57 -1.79
N PRO A 152 -10.74 -5.16 -0.70
CA PRO A 152 -10.03 -4.42 0.34
C PRO A 152 -8.55 -4.28 -0.03
N SER A 153 -8.23 -4.02 -1.29
CA SER A 153 -6.87 -3.87 -1.79
C SER A 153 -6.56 -2.43 -2.17
N PHE A 154 -5.34 -2.02 -1.87
CA PHE A 154 -4.81 -0.72 -2.26
C PHE A 154 -3.51 -0.91 -3.03
N LYS A 155 -3.37 -0.19 -4.14
CA LYS A 155 -2.11 -0.01 -4.84
C LYS A 155 -1.76 1.47 -4.79
N CYS A 156 -0.50 1.78 -4.51
CA CYS A 156 -0.01 3.14 -4.39
C CYS A 156 1.34 3.24 -5.10
N MET A 157 1.52 4.25 -5.93
CA MET A 157 2.84 4.75 -6.28
C MET A 157 3.15 5.90 -5.34
N MET A 158 4.32 5.89 -4.73
CA MET A 158 4.76 6.98 -3.85
C MET A 158 6.13 7.49 -4.29
N ALA A 159 6.30 8.80 -4.30
CA ALA A 159 7.59 9.46 -4.46
C ALA A 159 8.07 9.97 -3.10
N SER A 160 9.38 9.86 -2.84
CA SER A 160 9.99 10.37 -1.60
C SER A 160 11.38 10.94 -1.88
N ASN A 161 11.79 11.92 -1.06
CA ASN A 161 13.05 12.65 -1.23
C ASN A 161 14.24 12.02 -0.48
N ILE A 162 14.18 10.71 -0.21
CA ILE A 162 15.18 10.01 0.61
C ILE A 162 15.81 8.87 -0.17
N ASP A 163 17.10 8.64 0.07
CA ASP A 163 17.82 7.48 -0.42
C ASP A 163 17.41 6.21 0.33
N GLY A 164 17.39 5.09 -0.39
CA GLY A 164 17.09 3.78 0.17
C GLY A 164 18.28 3.15 0.90
N ASP A 165 18.14 2.86 2.19
CA ASP A 165 19.17 2.15 3.01
C ASP A 165 18.94 0.63 3.11
N GLY A 166 17.96 0.11 2.36
CA GLY A 166 17.54 -1.28 2.38
C GLY A 166 16.49 -1.63 3.43
N ARG A 167 16.21 -0.77 4.41
CA ARG A 167 15.15 -0.95 5.42
C ARG A 167 13.87 -0.22 4.97
N PRO A 168 12.67 -0.63 5.43
CA PRO A 168 11.46 0.17 5.27
C PRO A 168 11.65 1.55 5.89
N THR A 169 11.36 2.60 5.13
CA THR A 169 11.48 3.99 5.56
C THR A 169 10.26 4.37 6.39
N ARG A 170 10.39 5.42 7.20
CA ARG A 170 9.25 5.97 7.96
C ARG A 170 8.10 6.37 7.02
N TRP A 171 8.41 6.88 5.84
CA TRP A 171 7.44 7.39 4.86
C TRP A 171 6.66 6.27 4.20
N GLU A 172 7.32 5.16 3.84
CA GLU A 172 6.61 3.98 3.35
C GLU A 172 5.70 3.39 4.42
N LEU A 173 6.17 3.30 5.67
CA LEU A 173 5.34 2.83 6.77
C LEU A 173 4.12 3.72 6.99
N GLU A 174 4.29 5.04 6.91
CA GLU A 174 3.21 6.01 7.02
C GLU A 174 2.20 5.86 5.86
N CYS A 175 2.69 5.73 4.62
CA CYS A 175 1.87 5.50 3.44
C CYS A 175 1.04 4.21 3.58
N ILE A 176 1.68 3.09 3.94
CA ILE A 176 1.02 1.81 4.20
C ILE A 176 -0.11 1.98 5.22
N CYS A 177 0.18 2.62 6.36
CA CYS A 177 -0.78 2.77 7.44
C CYS A 177 -1.96 3.66 7.03
N LYS A 178 -1.70 4.79 6.36
CA LYS A 178 -2.75 5.69 5.84
C LYS A 178 -3.64 4.99 4.82
N SER A 179 -3.06 4.22 3.90
CA SER A 179 -3.82 3.43 2.92
C SER A 179 -4.69 2.36 3.59
N MET A 180 -4.15 1.62 4.56
CA MET A 180 -4.92 0.61 5.31
C MET A 180 -6.07 1.25 6.11
N GLU A 181 -5.79 2.34 6.82
CA GLU A 181 -6.81 3.05 7.61
C GLU A 181 -7.98 3.51 6.72
N LYS A 182 -7.68 4.07 5.54
CA LYS A 182 -8.69 4.50 4.58
C LYS A 182 -9.58 3.36 4.13
N LEU A 183 -9.00 2.26 3.68
CA LEU A 183 -9.77 1.10 3.23
C LEU A 183 -10.63 0.53 4.36
N LEU A 184 -10.07 0.38 5.56
CA LEU A 184 -10.78 -0.15 6.73
C LEU A 184 -11.89 0.78 7.24
N ASN A 185 -11.82 2.08 6.95
CA ASN A 185 -12.87 3.04 7.29
C ASN A 185 -14.04 3.05 6.31
N ARG A 186 -13.90 2.46 5.11
CA ARG A 186 -15.01 2.37 4.14
C ARG A 186 -15.98 1.26 4.54
N ARG A 187 -17.27 1.61 4.69
CA ARG A 187 -18.33 0.67 5.09
C ARG A 187 -18.44 -0.56 4.20
N VAL A 188 -18.19 -0.40 2.90
CA VAL A 188 -18.20 -1.51 1.92
C VAL A 188 -17.19 -2.59 2.29
N HIS A 189 -16.11 -2.25 3.00
CA HIS A 189 -15.08 -3.19 3.40
C HIS A 189 -15.21 -3.73 4.83
N ALA A 190 -16.29 -3.42 5.55
CA ALA A 190 -16.48 -3.81 6.95
C ALA A 190 -16.47 -5.34 7.20
N LYS A 191 -16.63 -6.16 6.15
CA LYS A 191 -16.59 -7.63 6.22
C LYS A 191 -15.19 -8.22 5.95
N HIS A 192 -14.25 -7.42 5.46
CA HIS A 192 -12.89 -7.89 5.23
C HIS A 192 -12.08 -7.74 6.51
N LEU A 193 -11.29 -8.76 6.80
CA LEU A 193 -10.39 -8.75 7.94
C LEU A 193 -8.99 -8.33 7.54
N VAL A 194 -8.57 -8.67 6.31
CA VAL A 194 -7.24 -8.35 5.79
C VAL A 194 -7.36 -7.29 4.69
N THR A 195 -6.48 -6.30 4.75
CA THR A 195 -6.39 -5.20 3.79
C THR A 195 -5.00 -5.18 3.17
N PRO A 196 -4.76 -5.91 2.08
CA PRO A 196 -3.48 -5.85 1.38
C PRO A 196 -3.23 -4.47 0.77
N VAL A 197 -2.01 -3.99 0.94
CA VAL A 197 -1.49 -2.76 0.32
C VAL A 197 -0.23 -3.11 -0.46
N MET A 198 -0.18 -2.71 -1.73
CA MET A 198 1.03 -2.71 -2.53
C MET A 198 1.51 -1.28 -2.73
N ILE A 199 2.81 -1.07 -2.57
CA ILE A 199 3.46 0.21 -2.84
C ILE A 199 4.59 0.02 -3.84
N LEU A 200 4.58 0.80 -4.91
CA LEU A 200 5.77 1.10 -5.69
C LEU A 200 6.40 2.34 -5.06
N SER A 201 7.49 2.14 -4.31
CA SER A 201 8.16 3.21 -3.58
C SER A 201 9.32 3.73 -4.41
N TYR A 202 9.09 4.87 -5.06
CA TYR A 202 10.10 5.64 -5.78
C TYR A 202 10.84 6.53 -4.77
N MET A 203 12.15 6.34 -4.75
CA MET A 203 13.08 7.00 -3.86
C MET A 203 13.98 7.89 -4.68
N GLY A 204 14.13 9.12 -4.18
CA GLY A 204 15.14 10.03 -4.66
C GLY A 204 16.51 9.36 -4.56
N PRO A 205 17.37 9.52 -5.57
CA PRO A 205 17.08 10.16 -6.86
C PRO A 205 16.27 9.28 -7.85
N ARG A 206 16.62 8.01 -8.13
CA ARG A 206 15.90 7.19 -9.13
C ARG A 206 15.90 5.69 -8.83
N GLN A 207 15.63 5.35 -7.59
CA GLN A 207 15.49 3.95 -7.19
C GLN A 207 14.03 3.64 -6.93
N VAL A 208 13.62 2.42 -7.24
CA VAL A 208 12.26 1.96 -6.91
C VAL A 208 12.32 0.60 -6.26
N ARG A 209 11.41 0.35 -5.33
CA ARG A 209 11.16 -1.00 -4.84
C ARG A 209 9.68 -1.26 -4.66
N ILE A 210 9.37 -2.54 -4.54
CA ILE A 210 8.01 -3.03 -4.37
C ILE A 210 7.85 -3.46 -2.91
N LEU A 211 6.85 -2.90 -2.24
CA LEU A 211 6.41 -3.33 -0.93
C LEU A 211 5.04 -3.98 -1.04
N LEU A 212 4.87 -5.12 -0.37
CA LEU A 212 3.58 -5.77 -0.16
C LEU A 212 3.35 -5.85 1.34
N ALA A 213 2.32 -5.19 1.82
CA ALA A 213 1.99 -5.10 3.22
C ALA A 213 0.57 -5.61 3.48
N HIS A 214 0.36 -6.26 4.61
CA HIS A 214 -0.96 -6.50 5.16
C HIS A 214 -0.88 -6.53 6.68
N PHE A 215 -1.99 -6.24 7.34
CA PHE A 215 -2.13 -6.47 8.76
C PHE A 215 -2.78 -7.85 8.97
N ASP A 216 -2.11 -8.74 9.69
CA ASP A 216 -2.59 -10.11 9.94
C ASP A 216 -3.49 -10.24 11.18
N GLY A 217 -3.80 -9.10 11.82
CA GLY A 217 -4.56 -9.02 13.07
C GLY A 217 -3.70 -8.81 14.30
N THR A 218 -2.40 -9.12 14.22
CA THR A 218 -1.42 -8.94 15.29
C THR A 218 -0.29 -8.03 14.86
N ASP A 219 0.32 -8.34 13.73
CA ASP A 219 1.51 -7.70 13.21
C ASP A 219 1.26 -7.07 11.84
N LEU A 220 1.97 -5.97 11.58
CA LEU A 220 2.08 -5.42 10.24
C LEU A 220 3.15 -6.21 9.48
N VAL A 221 2.71 -7.10 8.59
CA VAL A 221 3.60 -7.94 7.78
C VAL A 221 3.97 -7.19 6.52
N ILE A 222 5.27 -6.91 6.34
CA ILE A 222 5.79 -6.21 5.16
C ILE A 222 6.79 -7.13 4.44
N ARG A 223 6.53 -7.39 3.18
CA ARG A 223 7.48 -7.99 2.24
C ARG A 223 8.02 -6.90 1.33
N LYS A 224 9.32 -6.91 1.08
CA LYS A 224 9.98 -5.93 0.22
C LYS A 224 10.84 -6.61 -0.83
N SER A 225 10.92 -6.04 -2.02
CA SER A 225 11.94 -6.39 -3.01
C SER A 225 13.29 -5.76 -2.67
N GLN A 226 14.30 -6.09 -3.48
CA GLN A 226 15.48 -5.23 -3.65
C GLN A 226 15.10 -3.91 -4.31
N PHE A 227 16.02 -2.95 -4.32
CA PHE A 227 15.91 -1.77 -5.16
C PHE A 227 16.21 -2.11 -6.62
N TYR A 228 15.42 -1.55 -7.51
CA TYR A 228 15.68 -1.50 -8.94
C TYR A 228 16.17 -0.12 -9.28
N ASP A 229 17.20 -0.12 -10.12
CA ASP A 229 17.88 1.10 -10.52
C ASP A 229 17.30 1.62 -11.83
N LEU A 230 16.92 2.90 -11.82
CA LEU A 230 16.30 3.64 -12.93
C LEU A 230 17.03 4.97 -13.19
N TRP A 231 18.34 5.08 -12.90
CA TRP A 231 19.15 6.21 -13.38
C TRP A 231 19.06 6.38 -14.90
N THR A 232 19.11 5.24 -15.61
CA THR A 232 18.84 5.13 -17.04
C THR A 232 17.62 4.25 -17.25
N GLU A 233 17.05 4.29 -18.45
CA GLU A 233 15.94 3.41 -18.81
C GLU A 233 16.34 1.94 -18.62
N ASN A 234 15.57 1.23 -17.79
CA ASN A 234 15.78 -0.17 -17.48
C ASN A 234 14.49 -0.94 -17.77
N VAL A 235 14.36 -1.38 -19.03
CA VAL A 235 13.15 -2.02 -19.55
C VAL A 235 12.74 -3.24 -18.73
N GLU A 236 13.67 -4.06 -18.25
CA GLU A 236 13.33 -5.23 -17.43
C GLU A 236 12.73 -4.84 -16.07
N ALA A 237 13.27 -3.81 -15.42
CA ALA A 237 12.70 -3.27 -14.19
C ALA A 237 11.32 -2.65 -14.44
N LEU A 238 11.16 -1.89 -15.52
CA LEU A 238 9.89 -1.27 -15.92
C LEU A 238 8.81 -2.34 -16.17
N ARG A 239 9.11 -3.37 -16.96
CA ARG A 239 8.19 -4.51 -17.17
C ARG A 239 7.79 -5.16 -15.85
N LEU A 240 8.73 -5.34 -14.92
CA LEU A 240 8.43 -5.91 -13.61
C LEU A 240 7.49 -5.02 -12.78
N LEU A 241 7.69 -3.70 -12.80
CA LEU A 241 6.84 -2.74 -12.10
C LEU A 241 5.41 -2.77 -12.66
N VAL A 242 5.26 -2.70 -13.99
CA VAL A 242 3.96 -2.83 -14.65
C VAL A 242 3.31 -4.17 -14.34
N ARG A 243 4.06 -5.28 -14.43
CA ARG A 243 3.57 -6.62 -14.09
C ARG A 243 2.99 -6.70 -12.69
N ARG A 244 3.63 -6.01 -11.76
CA ARG A 244 3.25 -5.98 -10.35
C ARG A 244 2.11 -5.02 -10.11
N TRP A 245 2.07 -3.88 -10.79
CA TRP A 245 0.95 -2.95 -10.76
C TRP A 245 -0.33 -3.61 -11.27
N CYS A 246 -0.28 -4.24 -12.44
CA CYS A 246 -1.41 -4.96 -13.05
C CYS A 246 -1.67 -6.34 -12.42
N ALA A 247 -1.05 -6.63 -11.26
CA ALA A 247 -1.28 -7.88 -10.55
C ALA A 247 -2.73 -7.96 -10.05
N SER A 248 -3.35 -9.12 -10.24
CA SER A 248 -4.65 -9.40 -9.63
C SER A 248 -4.46 -9.79 -8.17
N GLU A 249 -5.39 -9.36 -7.33
CA GLU A 249 -5.46 -9.80 -5.95
C GLU A 249 -5.85 -11.27 -5.88
N SER A 250 -5.22 -11.99 -4.96
CA SER A 250 -5.54 -13.39 -4.69
C SER A 250 -5.47 -13.66 -3.19
N GLY A 251 -6.25 -14.65 -2.74
CA GLY A 251 -6.37 -15.01 -1.33
C GLY A 251 -7.70 -14.58 -0.73
N ASP A 252 -8.06 -15.21 0.38
CA ASP A 252 -9.32 -14.90 1.07
C ASP A 252 -9.11 -13.68 1.98
N THR A 253 -9.86 -12.62 1.71
CA THR A 253 -9.88 -11.41 2.56
C THR A 253 -11.08 -11.41 3.49
N PHE A 254 -12.01 -12.36 3.31
CA PHE A 254 -13.17 -12.58 4.15
C PHE A 254 -12.86 -13.64 5.21
N HIS A 255 -13.68 -13.65 6.26
CA HIS A 255 -13.85 -14.83 7.09
C HIS A 255 -15.06 -15.61 6.55
N ARG A 256 -14.86 -16.86 6.13
CA ARG A 256 -15.93 -17.85 6.20
C ARG A 256 -15.86 -18.48 7.59
N PRO A 257 -16.88 -18.32 8.45
CA PRO A 257 -17.02 -19.24 9.55
C PRO A 257 -17.12 -20.61 8.91
N SER A 258 -16.17 -21.50 9.19
CA SER A 258 -16.45 -22.91 9.04
C SER A 258 -17.68 -23.14 9.91
N LEU A 259 -18.84 -23.32 9.27
CA LEU A 259 -19.99 -23.91 9.93
C LEU A 259 -19.48 -25.26 10.38
N GLY A 260 -19.10 -25.30 11.67
CA GLY A 260 -18.93 -26.53 12.39
C GLY A 260 -20.17 -27.33 12.07
N HIS A 261 -19.94 -28.46 11.43
CA HIS A 261 -20.96 -29.45 11.22
C HIS A 261 -21.30 -29.93 12.63
N ASP A 262 -22.25 -29.25 13.28
CA ASP A 262 -22.88 -29.69 14.51
C ASP A 262 -23.64 -30.96 14.16
N ARG A 263 -22.91 -32.08 14.18
CA ARG A 263 -23.49 -33.39 14.41
C ARG A 263 -23.93 -33.42 15.87
N ALA A 264 -25.19 -33.04 16.09
CA ALA A 264 -26.12 -33.52 17.12
C ALA A 264 -27.28 -32.49 17.16
N HIS A 265 -28.56 -32.81 17.05
CA HIS A 265 -29.33 -33.99 17.44
C HIS A 265 -30.54 -34.14 16.52
N GLY A 266 -31.01 -35.37 16.32
CA GLY A 266 -32.29 -35.62 15.69
C GLY A 266 -33.45 -35.16 16.55
N TRP A 267 -34.55 -34.78 15.91
CA TRP A 267 -35.94 -35.05 16.32
C TRP A 267 -36.83 -35.04 15.07
N HIS A 268 -37.57 -36.15 14.93
CA HIS A 268 -38.62 -36.52 13.97
C HIS A 268 -38.21 -36.94 12.55
#